data_AF-A0A026WMB1-F1
#
_entry.id   AF-A0A026WMB1-F1
#
_cell.length_a   1.000
_cell.length_b   1.000
_cell.length_c   1.000
_cell.angle_alpha   90.00
_cell.angle_beta   90.00
_cell.angle_gamma   90.00
#
_symmetry.space_group_name_H-M   'P 1'
#
loop_
_entity.id
_entity.type
_entity.pdbx_description
1 polymer ?
#
loop_
_entity_poly.entity_id
_entity_poly.type
_entity_poly.pdbx_seq_one_letter_code
_entity_poly.pdbx_strand_id
1 'polypeptide(L)'
;MQHYAIFLQAFNFDIKYHRFQEHGNADGFSRLPIQEKSVGNYDTIDVFQIENLEVLPVTAKSIREDTNKDRVLIKIRQALEKGKSLVPLGYHDSEFSLQNDIIFKKDRVVIPESLRHKVLKELHAGHFGTVRMKQLSRNFCWWPKMDKEIEEVTKNCKACMLVNKNPTSKHKHHWEAASRPFERVHVDFAGPFMGHMFLFW
;
A
#
# COMPACT_ATOMS: atom_id res chain seq x y z
N MET A 1 1.14 -12.96 22.59
CA MET A 1 0.79 -13.73 23.81
C MET A 1 0.27 -12.90 24.98
N GLN A 2 0.57 -11.60 25.12
CA GLN A 2 0.09 -10.77 26.24
C GLN A 2 -1.45 -10.66 26.34
N HIS A 3 -2.19 -10.71 25.23
CA HIS A 3 -3.65 -10.57 25.24
C HIS A 3 -4.40 -11.75 25.87
N TYR A 4 -3.92 -12.99 25.70
CA TYR A 4 -4.59 -14.16 26.28
C TYR A 4 -4.38 -14.27 27.79
N ALA A 5 -3.22 -13.81 28.30
CA ALA A 5 -2.96 -13.80 29.74
C ALA A 5 -3.95 -12.90 30.50
N ILE A 6 -4.30 -11.73 29.93
CA ILE A 6 -5.29 -10.82 30.51
C ILE A 6 -6.70 -11.42 30.47
N PHE A 7 -7.06 -12.09 29.37
CA PHE A 7 -8.35 -12.77 29.25
C PHE A 7 -8.50 -13.91 30.27
N LEU A 8 -7.45 -14.71 30.47
CA LEU A 8 -7.46 -15.85 31.39
C LEU A 8 -7.48 -15.43 32.86
N GLN A 9 -7.00 -14.23 33.23
CA GLN A 9 -7.09 -13.70 34.60
C GLN A 9 -8.53 -13.52 35.10
N ALA A 10 -9.51 -13.42 34.20
CA ALA A 10 -10.92 -13.30 34.59
C ALA A 10 -11.55 -14.63 35.04
N PHE A 11 -10.81 -15.75 34.95
CA PHE A 11 -11.31 -17.08 35.27
C PHE A 11 -10.45 -17.76 36.33
N ASN A 12 -11.08 -18.54 37.19
CA ASN A 12 -10.38 -19.52 38.03
C ASN A 12 -10.24 -20.81 37.23
N PHE A 13 -9.01 -21.22 36.94
CA PHE A 13 -8.73 -22.44 36.21
C PHE A 13 -7.69 -23.29 36.92
N ASP A 14 -7.79 -24.60 36.69
CA ASP A 14 -6.87 -25.60 37.22
C ASP A 14 -6.05 -26.15 36.05
N ILE A 15 -4.73 -26.03 36.11
CA ILE A 15 -3.83 -26.47 35.04
C ILE A 15 -3.51 -27.94 35.28
N LYS A 16 -4.08 -28.81 34.46
CA LYS A 16 -3.77 -30.25 34.47
C LYS A 16 -2.76 -30.60 33.40
N TYR A 17 -1.67 -31.24 33.80
CA TYR A 17 -0.69 -31.79 32.87
C TYR A 17 -1.26 -33.04 32.20
N HIS A 18 -1.28 -33.02 30.87
CA HIS A 18 -1.61 -34.20 30.06
C HIS A 18 -0.34 -34.67 29.34
N ARG A 19 -0.08 -35.97 29.34
CA ARG A 19 1.09 -36.53 28.67
C ARG A 19 0.94 -36.40 27.16
N PHE A 20 2.07 -36.16 26.48
CA PHE A 20 2.12 -35.98 25.03
C PHE A 20 1.44 -37.11 24.24
N GLN A 21 1.59 -38.37 24.67
CA GLN A 21 0.97 -39.52 23.99
C GLN A 21 -0.57 -39.51 24.00
N GLU A 22 -1.17 -38.80 24.96
CA GLU A 22 -2.64 -38.72 25.13
C GLU A 22 -3.24 -37.49 24.43
N HIS A 23 -2.40 -36.58 23.92
CA HIS A 23 -2.77 -35.38 23.15
C HIS A 23 -2.77 -35.62 21.62
N GLY A 24 -2.88 -36.88 21.17
CA GLY A 24 -2.83 -37.22 19.74
C GLY A 24 -3.93 -36.56 18.89
N ASN A 25 -5.06 -36.21 19.50
CA ASN A 25 -6.16 -35.47 18.84
C ASN A 25 -5.80 -34.01 18.53
N ALA A 26 -5.08 -33.33 19.42
CA ALA A 26 -4.61 -31.96 19.22
C ALA A 26 -3.38 -31.92 18.30
N ASP A 27 -2.50 -32.93 18.41
CA ASP A 27 -1.30 -33.05 17.59
C ASP A 27 -1.64 -33.35 16.12
N GLY A 28 -2.74 -34.09 15.88
CA GLY A 28 -3.21 -34.47 14.56
C GLY A 28 -3.38 -33.30 13.59
N PHE A 29 -4.01 -32.20 14.01
CA PHE A 29 -4.26 -31.08 13.10
C PHE A 29 -3.02 -30.27 12.73
N SER A 30 -1.93 -30.35 13.52
CA SER A 30 -0.67 -29.63 13.22
C SER A 30 0.42 -30.52 12.64
N ARG A 31 0.33 -31.84 12.83
CA ARG A 31 1.43 -32.79 12.52
C ARG A 31 0.99 -34.04 11.77
N LEU A 32 -0.29 -34.22 11.42
CA LEU A 32 -0.69 -35.32 10.53
C LEU A 32 0.06 -35.16 9.22
N PRO A 33 0.96 -36.08 8.87
CA PRO A 33 1.65 -36.04 7.59
C PRO A 33 0.58 -36.31 6.52
N ILE A 34 0.19 -35.27 5.79
CA ILE A 34 -0.60 -35.45 4.59
C ILE A 34 0.32 -36.16 3.60
N GLN A 35 -0.14 -37.26 3.00
CA GLN A 35 0.55 -37.86 1.86
C GLN A 35 0.39 -36.90 0.66
N GLU A 36 1.19 -35.83 0.65
CA GLU A 36 1.25 -34.92 -0.49
C GLU A 36 1.90 -35.65 -1.67
N LYS A 37 1.14 -35.78 -2.77
CA LYS A 37 1.64 -36.34 -4.04
C LYS A 37 2.56 -35.38 -4.79
N SER A 38 2.82 -34.20 -4.24
CA SER A 38 3.75 -33.21 -4.78
C SER A 38 4.70 -32.77 -3.67
N VAL A 39 5.88 -33.39 -3.62
CA VAL A 39 7.01 -32.83 -2.88
C VAL A 39 7.50 -31.60 -3.64
N GLY A 40 6.75 -30.51 -3.54
CA GLY A 40 7.33 -29.19 -3.70
C GLY A 40 7.93 -28.84 -2.36
N ASN A 41 9.26 -28.74 -2.27
CA ASN A 41 9.90 -28.03 -1.16
C ASN A 41 9.49 -26.56 -1.29
N TYR A 42 8.27 -26.22 -0.90
CA TYR A 42 7.86 -24.84 -0.72
C TYR A 42 8.35 -24.44 0.65
N ASP A 43 9.43 -23.68 0.69
CA ASP A 43 9.89 -23.10 1.94
C ASP A 43 8.81 -22.14 2.48
N THR A 44 8.79 -21.85 3.78
CA THR A 44 7.81 -20.92 4.38
C THR A 44 7.81 -19.55 3.69
N ILE A 45 8.97 -19.14 3.17
CA ILE A 45 9.19 -17.94 2.37
C ILE A 45 8.45 -18.02 1.03
N ASP A 46 8.41 -19.20 0.42
CA ASP A 46 7.76 -19.42 -0.87
C ASP A 46 6.25 -19.25 -0.77
N VAL A 47 5.65 -19.77 0.30
CA VAL A 47 4.22 -19.63 0.57
C VAL A 47 3.84 -18.15 0.74
N PHE A 48 4.62 -17.40 1.52
CA PHE A 48 4.38 -15.96 1.72
C PHE A 48 4.53 -15.14 0.44
N GLN A 49 5.53 -15.45 -0.39
CA GLN A 49 5.71 -14.77 -1.67
C GLN A 49 4.60 -15.09 -2.68
N ILE A 50 4.07 -16.32 -2.66
CA ILE A 50 2.93 -16.73 -3.48
C ILE A 50 1.67 -15.94 -3.06
N GLU A 51 1.38 -15.87 -1.75
CA GLU A 51 0.25 -15.10 -1.22
C GLU A 51 0.32 -13.62 -1.64
N ASN A 52 1.50 -12.99 -1.54
CA ASN A 52 1.68 -11.60 -1.99
C ASN A 52 1.39 -11.41 -3.47
N LEU A 53 1.62 -12.44 -4.29
CA LEU A 53 1.42 -12.41 -5.72
C LEU A 53 -0.06 -12.56 -6.11
N GLU A 54 -0.84 -13.30 -5.31
CA GLU A 54 -2.28 -13.45 -5.49
C GLU A 54 -3.06 -12.16 -5.20
N VAL A 55 -2.53 -11.31 -4.32
CA VAL A 55 -3.13 -10.00 -4.00
C VAL A 55 -2.92 -8.95 -5.10
N LEU A 56 -1.93 -9.16 -5.97
CA LEU A 56 -1.62 -8.21 -7.04
C LEU A 56 -2.61 -8.35 -8.22
N PRO A 57 -2.95 -7.23 -8.90
CA PRO A 57 -3.80 -7.27 -10.10
C PRO A 57 -3.09 -7.83 -11.35
N VAL A 58 -1.96 -8.51 -11.17
CA VAL A 58 -1.09 -9.02 -12.23
C VAL A 58 -0.69 -10.46 -11.91
N THR A 59 -0.76 -11.33 -12.92
CA THR A 59 -0.46 -12.75 -12.75
C THR A 59 1.04 -13.03 -12.85
N ALA A 60 1.55 -14.02 -12.11
CA ALA A 60 2.91 -14.57 -12.23
C ALA A 60 3.38 -14.77 -13.67
N LYS A 61 2.50 -15.31 -14.52
CA LYS A 61 2.76 -15.52 -15.95
C LYS A 61 3.09 -14.22 -16.67
N SER A 62 2.25 -13.20 -16.50
CA SER A 62 2.44 -11.88 -17.12
C SER A 62 3.73 -11.20 -16.65
N ILE A 63 4.06 -11.31 -15.36
CA ILE A 63 5.29 -10.75 -14.79
C ILE A 63 6.51 -11.39 -15.43
N ARG A 64 6.54 -12.72 -15.57
CA ARG A 64 7.66 -13.43 -16.22
C ARG A 64 7.81 -13.04 -17.69
N GLU A 65 6.70 -13.01 -18.44
CA GLU A 65 6.71 -12.65 -19.86
C GLU A 65 7.18 -11.21 -20.08
N ASP A 66 6.72 -10.26 -19.27
CA ASP A 66 7.09 -8.86 -19.42
C ASP A 66 8.47 -8.53 -18.82
N THR A 67 8.94 -9.30 -17.83
CA THR A 67 10.32 -9.24 -17.35
C THR A 67 11.30 -9.55 -18.48
N ASN A 68 10.96 -10.47 -19.39
CA ASN A 68 11.78 -10.78 -20.57
C ASN A 68 11.81 -9.65 -21.63
N LYS A 69 10.93 -8.66 -21.53
CA LYS A 69 10.87 -7.51 -22.45
C LYS A 69 11.58 -6.28 -21.88
N ASP A 70 11.71 -6.20 -20.56
CA ASP A 70 12.31 -5.07 -19.86
C ASP A 70 13.84 -5.15 -19.88
N ARG A 71 14.47 -4.18 -20.56
CA ARG A 71 15.94 -4.12 -20.74
C ARG A 71 16.73 -4.10 -19.44
N VAL A 72 16.18 -3.55 -18.36
CA VAL A 72 16.85 -3.45 -17.07
C VAL A 72 16.64 -4.74 -16.30
N LEU A 73 15.40 -5.23 -16.22
CA LEU A 73 15.08 -6.43 -15.45
C LEU A 73 15.71 -7.70 -16.03
N ILE A 74 15.88 -7.80 -17.36
CA ILE A 74 16.62 -8.90 -17.99
C ILE A 74 18.05 -8.98 -17.43
N LYS A 75 18.75 -7.85 -17.30
CA LYS A 75 20.12 -7.82 -16.78
C LYS A 75 20.19 -8.24 -15.32
N ILE A 76 19.22 -7.78 -14.52
CA ILE A 76 19.11 -8.15 -13.10
C ILE A 76 18.83 -9.65 -12.99
N ARG A 77 17.89 -10.19 -13.76
CA ARG A 77 17.59 -11.63 -13.77
C ARG A 77 18.81 -12.46 -14.12
N GLN A 78 19.49 -12.12 -15.23
CA GLN A 78 20.69 -12.84 -15.66
C GLN A 78 21.84 -12.75 -14.66
N ALA A 79 21.95 -11.64 -13.92
CA ALA A 79 22.96 -11.50 -12.87
C ALA A 79 22.61 -12.38 -11.66
N LEU A 80 21.34 -12.40 -11.23
CA LEU A 80 20.86 -13.25 -10.14
C LEU A 80 20.99 -14.74 -10.48
N GLU A 81 20.61 -15.16 -11.69
CA GLU A 81 20.76 -16.55 -12.18
C GLU A 81 22.22 -17.01 -12.15
N LYS A 82 23.16 -16.10 -12.47
CA LYS A 82 24.60 -16.41 -12.55
C LYS A 82 25.35 -16.13 -11.24
N GLY A 83 24.65 -15.70 -10.19
CA GLY A 83 25.27 -15.29 -8.92
C GLY A 83 26.24 -14.13 -9.04
N LYS A 84 26.06 -13.24 -10.03
CA LYS A 84 26.90 -12.05 -10.24
C LYS A 84 26.39 -10.87 -9.42
N SER A 85 27.32 -10.03 -8.98
CA SER A 85 26.99 -8.81 -8.26
C SER A 85 26.14 -7.85 -9.10
N LEU A 86 25.09 -7.30 -8.48
CA LEU A 86 24.19 -6.26 -8.96
C LEU A 86 24.72 -4.85 -8.69
N VAL A 87 25.82 -4.69 -7.95
CA VAL A 87 26.47 -3.39 -7.70
C VAL A 87 26.74 -2.59 -8.98
N PRO A 88 27.19 -3.19 -10.12
CA PRO A 88 27.35 -2.46 -11.38
C PRO A 88 26.05 -1.87 -11.96
N LEU A 89 24.90 -2.40 -11.55
CA LEU A 89 23.57 -1.90 -11.93
C LEU A 89 23.01 -0.88 -10.94
N GLY A 90 23.76 -0.56 -9.88
CA GLY A 90 23.35 0.38 -8.82
C GLY A 90 22.47 -0.25 -7.73
N TYR A 91 22.48 -1.58 -7.61
CA TYR A 91 21.69 -2.31 -6.62
C TYR A 91 22.59 -3.12 -5.69
N HIS A 92 22.12 -3.36 -4.46
CA HIS A 92 22.83 -4.21 -3.50
C HIS A 92 22.42 -5.68 -3.66
N ASP A 93 23.41 -6.57 -3.63
CA ASP A 93 23.24 -8.01 -3.89
C ASP A 93 22.31 -8.69 -2.88
N SER A 94 22.34 -8.25 -1.61
CA SER A 94 21.49 -8.79 -0.53
C SER A 94 20.04 -8.33 -0.58
N GLU A 95 19.69 -7.38 -1.44
CA GLU A 95 18.33 -6.85 -1.51
C GLU A 95 17.43 -7.59 -2.51
N PHE A 96 18.01 -8.32 -3.47
CA PHE A 96 17.27 -8.93 -4.56
C PHE A 96 17.41 -10.43 -4.57
N SER A 97 16.31 -11.13 -4.82
CA SER A 97 16.25 -12.57 -4.97
C SER A 97 15.47 -12.94 -6.23
N LEU A 98 15.72 -14.14 -6.73
CA LEU A 98 15.04 -14.71 -7.89
C LEU A 98 14.34 -15.99 -7.47
N GLN A 99 13.04 -16.06 -7.72
CA GLN A 99 12.22 -17.20 -7.38
C GLN A 99 11.15 -17.43 -8.44
N ASN A 100 11.05 -18.66 -8.95
CA ASN A 100 10.12 -19.01 -10.04
C ASN A 100 10.20 -18.04 -11.24
N ASP A 101 11.41 -17.63 -11.64
CA ASP A 101 11.68 -16.60 -12.67
C ASP A 101 11.11 -15.20 -12.39
N ILE A 102 10.69 -14.93 -11.15
CA ILE A 102 10.19 -13.63 -10.69
C ILE A 102 11.23 -13.00 -9.77
N ILE A 103 11.51 -11.72 -10.02
CA ILE A 103 12.46 -10.95 -9.21
C ILE A 103 11.72 -10.38 -8.01
N PHE A 104 12.29 -10.58 -6.83
CA PHE A 104 11.84 -9.98 -5.59
C PHE A 104 12.88 -9.00 -5.06
N LYS A 105 12.41 -7.93 -4.42
CA LYS A 105 13.24 -7.04 -3.60
C LYS A 105 12.84 -7.23 -2.14
N LYS A 106 13.67 -7.94 -1.37
CA LYS A 106 13.28 -8.52 -0.08
C LYS A 106 12.02 -9.39 -0.27
N ASP A 107 10.90 -9.01 0.31
CA ASP A 107 9.64 -9.78 0.21
C ASP A 107 8.65 -9.22 -0.82
N ARG A 108 9.06 -8.25 -1.64
CA ARG A 108 8.17 -7.50 -2.55
C ARG A 108 8.42 -7.87 -3.99
N VAL A 109 7.35 -8.03 -4.75
CA VAL A 109 7.42 -8.37 -6.18
C VAL A 109 7.92 -7.18 -6.99
N VAL A 110 8.93 -7.39 -7.83
CA VAL A 110 9.40 -6.34 -8.76
C VAL A 110 8.50 -6.30 -9.99
N ILE A 111 7.94 -5.13 -10.30
CA ILE A 111 6.96 -4.97 -11.39
C ILE A 111 7.62 -4.40 -12.67
N PRO A 112 7.55 -5.11 -13.80
CA PRO A 112 8.00 -4.63 -15.11
C PRO A 112 7.28 -3.36 -15.54
N GLU A 113 7.95 -2.52 -16.33
CA GLU A 113 7.43 -1.21 -16.76
C GLU A 113 6.04 -1.27 -17.42
N SER A 114 5.80 -2.27 -18.27
CA SER A 114 4.51 -2.48 -18.96
C SER A 114 3.34 -2.76 -18.02
N LEU A 115 3.59 -3.32 -16.83
CA LEU A 115 2.56 -3.74 -15.89
C LEU A 115 2.27 -2.68 -14.81
N ARG A 116 3.16 -1.70 -14.64
CA ARG A 116 3.03 -0.64 -13.62
C ARG A 116 1.70 0.10 -13.72
N HIS A 117 1.24 0.41 -14.94
CA HIS A 117 -0.04 1.11 -15.13
C HIS A 117 -1.24 0.33 -14.60
N LYS A 118 -1.26 -1.00 -14.76
CA LYS A 118 -2.34 -1.86 -14.23
C LYS A 118 -2.36 -1.83 -12.70
N VAL A 119 -1.19 -1.96 -12.08
CA VAL A 119 -1.04 -1.90 -10.62
C VAL A 119 -1.46 -0.53 -10.07
N LEU A 120 -1.01 0.56 -10.71
CA LEU A 120 -1.39 1.93 -10.32
C LEU A 120 -2.89 2.19 -10.45
N LYS A 121 -3.52 1.68 -11.51
CA LYS A 121 -4.96 1.78 -11.72
C LYS A 121 -5.74 1.08 -10.61
N GLU A 122 -5.34 -0.12 -10.22
CA GLU A 122 -5.97 -0.87 -9.13
C GLU A 122 -5.79 -0.16 -7.78
N LEU A 123 -4.57 0.28 -7.47
CA LEU A 123 -4.28 1.03 -6.24
C LEU A 123 -5.12 2.31 -6.14
N HIS A 124 -5.47 2.92 -7.26
CA HIS A 124 -6.27 4.14 -7.32
C HIS A 124 -7.78 3.88 -7.51
N ALA A 125 -8.23 2.62 -7.64
CA ALA A 125 -9.64 2.30 -7.86
C ALA A 125 -10.54 2.83 -6.73
N GLY A 126 -10.05 2.81 -5.49
CA GLY A 126 -10.72 3.39 -4.32
C GLY A 126 -10.48 4.90 -4.11
N HIS A 127 -9.87 5.60 -5.07
CA HIS A 127 -9.48 7.01 -4.96
C HIS A 127 -8.67 7.35 -3.70
N PHE A 128 -7.85 6.40 -3.24
CA PHE A 128 -7.00 6.60 -2.08
C PHE A 128 -5.99 7.74 -2.31
N GLY A 129 -5.77 8.53 -1.26
CA GLY A 129 -4.73 9.55 -1.26
C GLY A 129 -3.32 8.96 -1.36
N THR A 130 -2.35 9.80 -1.73
CA THR A 130 -0.97 9.42 -1.98
C THR A 130 -0.34 8.60 -0.86
N VAL A 131 -0.55 9.00 0.40
CA VAL A 131 0.03 8.31 1.57
C VAL A 131 -0.47 6.88 1.68
N ARG A 132 -1.78 6.67 1.52
CA ARG A 132 -2.40 5.35 1.62
C ARG A 132 -1.99 4.45 0.47
N MET A 133 -1.94 4.97 -0.75
CA MET A 133 -1.46 4.22 -1.92
C MET A 133 0.00 3.77 -1.75
N LYS A 134 0.88 4.65 -1.25
CA LYS A 134 2.29 4.29 -0.96
C LYS A 134 2.41 3.21 0.11
N GLN A 135 1.60 3.27 1.16
CA GLN A 135 1.60 2.24 2.20
C GLN A 135 1.19 0.88 1.64
N LEU A 136 0.12 0.83 0.84
CA LEU A 136 -0.34 -0.41 0.21
C LEU A 136 0.69 -0.96 -0.78
N SER A 137 1.19 -0.14 -1.69
CA SER A 137 2.13 -0.59 -2.72
C SER A 137 3.41 -1.16 -2.12
N ARG A 138 3.95 -0.51 -1.07
CA ARG A 138 5.17 -0.94 -0.38
C ARG A 138 5.03 -2.29 0.33
N ASN A 139 3.83 -2.80 0.58
CA ASN A 139 3.68 -4.13 1.19
C ASN A 139 3.82 -5.25 0.16
N PHE A 140 3.41 -5.03 -1.09
CA PHE A 140 3.30 -6.10 -2.08
C PHE A 140 4.30 -5.98 -3.23
N CYS A 141 4.66 -4.76 -3.63
CA CYS A 141 5.37 -4.52 -4.89
C CYS A 141 6.43 -3.42 -4.80
N TRP A 142 7.31 -3.41 -5.80
CA TRP A 142 8.37 -2.41 -5.91
C TRP A 142 8.79 -2.18 -7.37
N TRP A 143 9.11 -0.92 -7.70
CA TRP A 143 9.88 -0.55 -8.88
C TRP A 143 10.57 0.82 -8.66
N PRO A 144 11.58 1.17 -9.47
CA PRO A 144 12.23 2.47 -9.37
C PRO A 144 11.23 3.62 -9.57
N LYS A 145 11.29 4.65 -8.71
CA LYS A 145 10.42 5.84 -8.76
C LYS A 145 8.91 5.58 -8.56
N MET A 146 8.52 4.42 -8.03
CA MET A 146 7.13 4.08 -7.69
C MET A 146 6.39 5.19 -6.91
N ASP A 147 7.04 5.78 -5.90
CA ASP A 147 6.43 6.84 -5.09
C ASP A 147 6.07 8.09 -5.92
N LYS A 148 6.89 8.43 -6.94
CA LYS A 148 6.63 9.56 -7.84
C LYS A 148 5.48 9.27 -8.80
N GLU A 149 5.44 8.06 -9.35
CA GLU A 149 4.33 7.64 -10.22
C GLU A 149 2.99 7.61 -9.45
N ILE A 150 2.99 7.18 -8.18
CA ILE A 150 1.80 7.25 -7.32
C ILE A 150 1.37 8.71 -7.07
N GLU A 151 2.32 9.59 -6.76
CA GLU A 151 2.03 11.04 -6.62
C GLU A 151 1.38 11.61 -7.87
N GLU A 152 1.93 11.29 -9.04
CA GLU A 152 1.42 11.75 -10.33
C GLU A 152 -0.02 11.27 -10.60
N VAL A 153 -0.31 10.00 -10.35
CA VAL A 153 -1.67 9.44 -10.48
C VAL A 153 -2.65 10.16 -9.56
N THR A 154 -2.30 10.34 -8.29
CA THR A 154 -3.18 11.00 -7.33
C THR A 154 -3.39 12.49 -7.64
N LYS A 155 -2.36 13.19 -8.13
CA LYS A 155 -2.41 14.61 -8.46
C LYS A 155 -3.23 14.88 -9.73
N ASN A 156 -3.15 13.99 -10.72
CA ASN A 156 -3.80 14.15 -12.02
C ASN A 156 -5.21 13.54 -12.08
N CYS A 157 -5.70 12.95 -10.99
CA CYS A 157 -7.04 12.40 -10.95
C CYS A 157 -8.12 13.49 -10.84
N LYS A 158 -8.89 13.66 -11.92
CA LYS A 158 -9.99 14.64 -11.99
C LYS A 158 -11.01 14.48 -10.87
N ALA A 159 -11.42 13.25 -10.56
CA ALA A 159 -12.39 12.97 -9.51
C ALA A 159 -11.86 13.37 -8.12
N CYS A 160 -10.60 13.02 -7.82
CA CYS A 160 -9.96 13.44 -6.58
C CYS A 160 -9.84 14.96 -6.49
N MET A 161 -9.47 15.64 -7.59
CA MET A 161 -9.34 17.10 -7.62
C MET A 161 -10.65 17.82 -7.32
N LEU A 162 -11.79 17.31 -7.80
CA LEU A 162 -13.11 17.91 -7.57
C LEU A 162 -13.55 17.84 -6.10
N VAL A 163 -13.12 16.82 -5.37
CA VAL A 163 -13.51 16.59 -3.96
C VAL A 163 -12.42 17.07 -2.98
N ASN A 164 -11.22 17.36 -3.48
CA ASN A 164 -10.12 17.77 -2.61
C ASN A 164 -10.41 19.11 -1.94
N LYS A 165 -9.94 19.26 -0.69
CA LYS A 165 -10.09 20.53 0.02
C LYS A 165 -9.28 21.60 -0.70
N ASN A 166 -9.91 22.76 -0.89
CA ASN A 166 -9.18 23.94 -1.35
C ASN A 166 -8.02 24.24 -0.39
N PRO A 167 -6.86 24.66 -0.91
CA PRO A 167 -5.77 25.08 -0.06
C PRO A 167 -6.24 26.23 0.84
N THR A 168 -5.73 26.27 2.07
CA THR A 168 -6.02 27.35 3.00
C THR A 168 -5.63 28.68 2.35
N SER A 169 -6.57 29.64 2.28
CA SER A 169 -6.26 30.97 1.74
C SER A 169 -5.11 31.57 2.53
N LYS A 170 -3.98 31.80 1.86
CA LYS A 170 -2.76 32.37 2.47
C LYS A 170 -2.87 33.88 2.68
N HIS A 171 -3.77 34.54 1.97
CA HIS A 171 -3.98 35.97 2.04
C HIS A 171 -5.38 36.25 2.54
N LYS A 172 -5.48 36.68 3.79
CA LYS A 172 -6.63 37.44 4.24
C LYS A 172 -6.35 38.88 3.83
N HIS A 173 -7.06 39.41 2.85
CA HIS A 173 -7.00 40.83 2.54
C HIS A 173 -7.74 41.56 3.66
N HIS A 174 -7.03 42.43 4.38
CA HIS A 174 -7.67 43.35 5.32
C HIS A 174 -7.92 44.66 4.61
N TRP A 175 -9.10 45.23 4.79
CA TRP A 175 -9.33 46.59 4.33
C TRP A 175 -8.48 47.57 5.15
N GLU A 176 -7.95 48.60 4.50
CA GLU A 176 -7.22 49.68 5.19
C GLU A 176 -8.13 50.39 6.20
N ALA A 177 -7.60 50.85 7.33
CA ALA A 177 -8.41 51.56 8.33
C ALA A 177 -8.95 52.88 7.76
N ALA A 178 -10.23 53.19 8.03
CA ALA A 178 -10.80 54.49 7.70
C ALA A 178 -10.19 55.57 8.63
N SER A 179 -9.71 56.66 8.04
CA SER A 179 -9.10 57.82 8.70
C SER A 179 -10.09 58.94 9.07
N ARG A 180 -11.25 59.00 8.41
CA ARG A 180 -12.29 60.02 8.66
C ARG A 180 -13.71 59.44 8.56
N PRO A 181 -14.71 60.07 9.21
CA PRO A 181 -16.12 59.66 9.07
C PRO A 181 -16.56 59.62 7.61
N PHE A 182 -17.39 58.64 7.25
CA PHE A 182 -17.90 58.41 5.89
C PHE A 182 -16.83 58.10 4.82
N GLU A 183 -15.59 57.80 5.19
CA GLU A 183 -14.57 57.38 4.23
C GLU A 183 -14.85 55.99 3.64
N ARG A 184 -15.45 55.09 4.43
CA ARG A 184 -15.94 53.80 3.96
C ARG A 184 -17.24 53.45 4.68
N VAL A 185 -18.25 53.06 3.90
CA VAL A 185 -19.55 52.60 4.40
C VAL A 185 -19.73 51.16 3.91
N HIS A 186 -19.97 50.24 4.84
CA HIS A 186 -20.30 48.86 4.52
C HIS A 186 -21.80 48.68 4.64
N VAL A 187 -22.46 48.42 3.53
CA VAL A 187 -23.92 48.26 3.49
C VAL A 187 -24.24 46.80 3.26
N ASP A 188 -25.21 46.27 4.01
CA ASP A 188 -25.70 44.90 3.85
C ASP A 188 -27.23 44.86 4.03
N PHE A 189 -27.83 43.72 3.67
CA PHE A 189 -29.27 43.51 3.78
C PHE A 189 -29.59 42.52 4.90
N ALA A 190 -30.46 42.93 5.82
CA ALA A 190 -30.98 42.09 6.88
C ALA A 190 -32.38 41.61 6.49
N GLY A 191 -32.58 40.30 6.51
CA GLY A 191 -33.91 39.73 6.29
C GLY A 191 -33.88 38.29 5.77
N PRO A 192 -35.06 37.78 5.38
CA PRO A 192 -36.35 38.47 5.40
C PRO A 192 -36.94 38.58 6.82
N PHE A 193 -37.46 39.76 7.17
CA PHE A 193 -38.29 39.97 8.36
C PHE A 193 -39.63 40.57 7.92
N MET A 194 -40.74 39.92 8.29
CA MET A 194 -42.09 40.26 7.83
C MET A 194 -42.22 40.40 6.30
N GLY A 195 -41.47 39.60 5.53
CA GLY A 195 -41.52 39.62 4.06
C GLY A 195 -40.73 40.76 3.41
N HIS A 196 -39.96 41.53 4.19
CA HIS A 196 -39.13 42.62 3.67
C HIS A 196 -37.65 42.41 3.98
N MET A 197 -36.78 42.93 3.10
CA MET A 197 -35.34 43.07 3.33
C MET A 197 -35.06 44.50 3.77
N PHE A 198 -34.31 44.67 4.84
CA PHE A 198 -33.92 45.97 5.38
C PHE A 198 -32.46 46.23 5.05
N LEU A 199 -32.18 47.41 4.50
CA LEU A 199 -30.82 47.84 4.23
C LEU A 199 -30.25 48.48 5.50
N PHE A 200 -29.05 48.08 5.90
CA PHE A 200 -28.35 48.63 7.06
C PHE A 200 -26.89 48.93 6.71
N TRP A 201 -26.30 49.92 7.38
CA TRP A 201 -24.96 50.45 7.13
C TRP A 201 -24.22 50.78 8.44
#